data_AF-A0A7C4YUY3-F1
#
_entry.id   AF-A0A7C4YUY3-F1
#
_cell.length_a   1.000
_cell.length_b   1.000
_cell.length_c   1.000
_cell.angle_alpha   90.00
_cell.angle_beta   90.00
_cell.angle_gamma   90.00
#
_symmetry.space_group_name_H-M   'P 1'
#
loop_
_entity.id
_entity.type
_entity.pdbx_description
1 polymer ?
#
loop_
_entity_poly.entity_id
_entity_poly.type
_entity_poly.pdbx_seq_one_letter_code
_entity_poly.pdbx_strand_id
1 'polypeptide(L)'
;MSPYLATLVTFLIAIAFLRLMDFLANRGYIESRLSRKIIHIGTGPIFVLCWLMFIDIYYSRWLAALVPLVITLQFALVGLGIL
;
A
#
# COMPACT_ATOMS: atom_id res chain seq x y z
N MET A 1 -11.17 -14.22 -8.40
CA MET A 1 -9.71 -14.40 -8.51
C MET A 1 -9.22 -15.17 -7.29
N SER A 2 -8.13 -15.95 -7.38
CA SER A 2 -7.54 -16.59 -6.19
C SER A 2 -7.14 -15.51 -5.17
N PRO A 3 -7.48 -15.62 -3.87
CA PRO A 3 -7.10 -14.62 -2.87
C PRO A 3 -5.60 -14.39 -2.76
N TYR A 4 -4.78 -15.40 -3.06
CA TYR A 4 -3.33 -15.25 -3.13
C TYR A 4 -2.89 -14.30 -4.25
N LEU A 5 -3.51 -14.42 -5.43
CA LEU A 5 -3.27 -13.51 -6.55
C LEU A 5 -3.82 -12.11 -6.24
N ALA A 6 -5.00 -12.02 -5.61
CA ALA A 6 -5.56 -10.74 -5.17
C ALA A 6 -4.62 -10.02 -4.19
N THR A 7 -4.07 -10.73 -3.20
CA THR A 7 -3.05 -10.18 -2.30
C THR A 7 -1.81 -9.71 -3.04
N LEU A 8 -1.25 -10.53 -3.93
CA LEU A 8 -0.06 -10.17 -4.70
C LEU A 8 -0.29 -8.92 -5.55
N VAL A 9 -1.40 -8.86 -6.29
CA VAL A 9 -1.74 -7.70 -7.13
C VAL A 9 -1.98 -6.45 -6.27
N THR A 10 -2.69 -6.59 -5.14
CA THR A 10 -2.92 -5.48 -4.22
C THR A 10 -1.60 -4.94 -3.65
N PHE A 11 -0.66 -5.83 -3.32
CA PHE A 11 0.69 -5.45 -2.91
C PHE A 11 1.43 -4.67 -3.99
N LEU A 12 1.44 -5.16 -5.22
CA LEU A 12 2.11 -4.50 -6.33
C LEU A 12 1.52 -3.11 -6.58
N ILE A 13 0.20 -2.97 -6.55
CA ILE A 13 -0.48 -1.68 -6.71
C ILE A 13 -0.12 -0.72 -5.58
N ALA A 14 -0.18 -1.18 -4.32
CA ALA A 14 0.13 -0.34 -3.16
C ALA A 14 1.60 0.12 -3.17
N ILE A 15 2.54 -0.79 -3.44
CA ILE A 15 3.97 -0.45 -3.54
C ILE A 15 4.22 0.48 -4.73
N ALA A 16 3.61 0.22 -5.89
CA ALA A 16 3.75 1.08 -7.06
C ALA A 16 3.27 2.51 -6.78
N PHE A 17 2.13 2.65 -6.10
CA PHE A 17 1.61 3.97 -5.70
C PHE A 17 2.55 4.70 -4.74
N LEU A 18 3.05 4.02 -3.69
CA LEU A 18 4.03 4.59 -2.76
C LEU A 18 5.29 5.05 -3.50
N ARG A 19 5.88 4.16 -4.31
CA ARG A 19 7.11 4.44 -5.06
C ARG A 19 6.92 5.56 -6.08
N LEU A 20 5.76 5.65 -6.72
CA LEU A 20 5.45 6.73 -7.64
C LEU A 20 5.41 8.07 -6.91
N MET A 21 4.72 8.15 -5.76
CA MET A 21 4.64 9.38 -4.97
C MET A 21 5.99 9.81 -4.40
N ASP A 22 6.81 8.85 -3.95
CA ASP A 22 8.18 9.11 -3.50
C ASP A 22 9.07 9.57 -4.67
N PHE A 23 8.94 8.94 -5.84
CA PHE A 23 9.68 9.34 -7.04
C PHE A 23 9.35 10.77 -7.45
N LEU A 24 8.07 11.13 -7.49
CA LEU A 24 7.64 12.49 -7.85
C LEU A 24 8.15 13.53 -6.84
N ALA A 25 8.16 13.20 -5.55
CA ALA A 25 8.72 14.07 -4.51
C ALA A 25 10.25 14.23 -4.64
N ASN A 26 10.96 13.14 -4.86
CA ASN A 26 12.42 13.15 -5.02
C ASN A 26 12.88 13.90 -6.27
N ARG A 27 12.05 13.94 -7.32
CA ARG A 27 12.29 14.75 -8.55
C ARG A 27 11.89 16.21 -8.40
N GLY A 28 11.29 16.61 -7.28
CA GLY A 28 10.82 17.97 -7.03
C GLY A 28 9.55 18.36 -7.79
N TYR A 29 8.85 17.40 -8.42
CA TYR A 29 7.58 17.68 -9.10
C TYR A 29 6.46 17.99 -8.10
N ILE A 30 6.53 17.42 -6.90
CA ILE A 30 5.63 17.71 -5.79
C ILE A 30 6.44 17.91 -4.51
N GLU A 31 5.92 18.72 -3.60
CA GLU A 31 6.55 18.88 -2.28
C GLU A 31 6.49 17.57 -1.49
N SER A 32 7.55 17.28 -0.73
CA SER A 32 7.63 16.11 0.15
C SER A 32 6.45 16.04 1.15
N ARG A 33 6.00 17.20 1.66
CA ARG A 33 4.82 17.29 2.53
C ARG A 33 3.53 16.96 1.80
N LEU A 34 3.39 17.39 0.54
CA LEU A 34 2.22 17.08 -0.28
C LEU A 34 2.19 15.59 -0.66
N SER A 35 3.33 15.01 -1.04
CA SER A 35 3.46 13.59 -1.34
C SER A 35 2.99 12.71 -0.17
N ARG A 36 3.43 13.01 1.07
CA ARG A 36 2.94 12.30 2.26
C ARG A 36 1.42 12.41 2.44
N LYS A 37 0.83 13.59 2.21
CA LYS A 37 -0.63 13.75 2.30
C LYS A 37 -1.35 12.90 1.25
N ILE A 38 -0.87 12.90 0.01
CA ILE A 38 -1.43 12.09 -1.09
C ILE A 38 -1.34 10.60 -0.75
N ILE A 39 -0.20 10.13 -0.23
CA ILE A 39 -0.04 8.75 0.22
C ILE A 39 -1.08 8.40 1.31
N HIS A 40 -1.23 9.24 2.33
CA HIS A 40 -2.16 8.98 3.44
C HIS A 40 -3.63 8.92 3.00
N ILE A 41 -4.06 9.82 2.10
CA ILE A 41 -5.47 9.86 1.64
C ILE A 41 -5.74 8.91 0.47
N GLY A 42 -4.72 8.53 -0.32
CA GLY A 42 -4.87 7.72 -1.53
C GLY A 42 -4.76 6.22 -1.29
N THR A 43 -3.94 5.78 -0.32
CA THR A 43 -3.70 4.35 -0.07
C THR A 43 -4.97 3.61 0.34
N GLY A 44 -5.82 4.22 1.18
CA GLY A 44 -7.10 3.64 1.61
C GLY A 44 -8.06 3.37 0.45
N PRO A 45 -8.43 4.39 -0.35
CA PRO A 45 -9.26 4.21 -1.55
C PRO A 45 -8.71 3.18 -2.54
N ILE A 46 -7.40 3.20 -2.81
CA ILE A 46 -6.75 2.21 -3.68
C ILE A 46 -6.94 0.79 -3.13
N PHE A 47 -6.75 0.59 -1.82
CA PHE A 47 -6.98 -0.69 -1.17
C PHE A 47 -8.45 -1.14 -1.25
N VAL A 48 -9.40 -0.23 -1.04
CA VAL A 48 -10.84 -0.52 -1.15
C VAL A 48 -11.22 -0.92 -2.58
N LEU A 49 -10.64 -0.30 -3.60
CA LEU A 49 -10.85 -0.74 -4.99
C LEU A 49 -10.29 -2.14 -5.23
N CYS A 50 -9.13 -2.44 -4.66
CA CYS A 50 -8.53 -3.78 -4.73
C CYS A 50 -9.32 -4.82 -3.93
N TRP A 51 -10.09 -4.42 -2.92
CA TRP A 51 -10.94 -5.30 -2.12
C TRP A 51 -11.89 -6.13 -3.00
N LEU A 52 -12.38 -5.54 -4.09
CA LEU A 52 -13.30 -6.19 -5.04
C LEU A 52 -12.70 -7.44 -5.72
N MET A 53 -11.38 -7.62 -5.67
CA MET A 53 -10.70 -8.79 -6.20
C MET A 53 -10.76 -10.01 -5.27
N PHE A 54 -11.01 -9.79 -3.97
CA PHE A 54 -11.04 -10.84 -2.95
C PHE A 54 -12.42 -11.51 -2.92
N ILE A 55 -12.43 -12.84 -3.02
CA ILE A 55 -13.65 -13.62 -2.88
C ILE A 55 -13.98 -13.90 -1.41
N ASP A 56 -15.25 -14.10 -1.08
CA ASP A 56 -15.70 -14.36 0.29
C ASP A 56 -15.44 -15.81 0.71
N ILE A 57 -14.24 -16.04 1.27
CA ILE A 57 -13.85 -17.28 1.93
C ILE A 57 -13.08 -16.96 3.21
N TYR A 58 -13.06 -17.91 4.15
CA TYR A 58 -12.66 -17.65 5.54
C TYR A 58 -11.29 -16.97 5.69
N TYR A 59 -10.34 -17.25 4.79
CA TYR A 59 -8.97 -16.72 4.87
C TYR A 59 -8.70 -15.46 4.04
N SER A 60 -9.62 -15.02 3.18
CA SER A 60 -9.42 -13.82 2.36
C SER A 60 -9.16 -12.57 3.19
N ARG A 61 -9.87 -12.41 4.31
CA ARG A 61 -9.69 -11.27 5.22
C ARG A 61 -8.27 -11.18 5.79
N TRP A 62 -7.69 -12.34 6.13
CA TRP A 62 -6.35 -12.42 6.70
C TRP A 62 -5.30 -12.10 5.63
N LEU A 63 -5.49 -12.63 4.41
CA LEU A 63 -4.63 -12.34 3.27
C LEU A 63 -4.70 -10.88 2.82
N ALA A 64 -5.87 -10.24 2.88
CA ALA A 64 -6.03 -8.82 2.59
C ALA A 64 -5.34 -7.94 3.65
N ALA A 65 -5.44 -8.31 4.93
CA ALA A 65 -4.82 -7.58 6.04
C ALA A 65 -3.27 -7.60 6.01
N LEU A 66 -2.66 -8.57 5.33
CA LEU A 66 -1.20 -8.58 5.14
C LEU A 66 -0.70 -7.35 4.38
N VAL A 67 -1.49 -6.80 3.46
CA VAL A 67 -1.11 -5.64 2.65
C VAL A 67 -0.79 -4.41 3.50
N PRO A 68 -1.74 -3.86 4.29
CA PRO A 68 -1.44 -2.74 5.16
C PRO A 68 -0.44 -3.11 6.25
N LEU A 69 -0.47 -4.34 6.78
CA LEU A 69 0.46 -4.78 7.83
C LEU A 69 1.93 -4.64 7.40
N VAL A 70 2.29 -5.14 6.21
CA VAL A 70 3.66 -5.06 5.71
C VAL A 70 4.09 -3.61 5.46
N ILE A 71 3.21 -2.77 4.94
CA ILE A 71 3.47 -1.34 4.73
C ILE A 71 3.67 -0.62 6.08
N THR A 72 2.83 -0.91 7.07
CA THR A 72 2.97 -0.38 8.43
C THR A 72 4.26 -0.84 9.08
N LEU A 73 4.61 -2.12 8.97
CA LEU A 73 5.88 -2.65 9.48
C LEU A 73 7.07 -1.95 8.82
N GLN A 74 7.04 -1.75 7.50
CA GLN A 74 8.09 -1.02 6.80
C GLN A 74 8.28 0.39 7.37
N PHE A 75 7.21 1.17 7.50
CA PHE A 75 7.30 2.52 8.05
C PHE A 75 7.70 2.54 9.52
N ALA A 76 7.26 1.55 10.31
CA ALA A 76 7.69 1.41 11.70
C ALA A 76 9.19 1.13 11.81
N LEU A 77 9.73 0.22 10.99
CA LEU A 77 11.16 -0.09 10.97
C LEU A 77 12.02 1.12 10.57
N VAL A 78 11.58 1.89 9.57
CA VAL A 78 12.23 3.16 9.18
C VAL A 78 12.15 4.18 10.32
N GLY A 79 10.98 4.33 10.95
CA GLY A 79 10.79 5.26 12.08
C GLY A 79 11.61 4.90 13.33
N LEU A 80 11.91 3.61 13.53
CA LEU A 80 12.77 3.11 14.60
C LEU A 80 14.27 3.15 14.24
N GLY A 81 14.63 3.47 12.99
CA GLY A 81 16.03 3.47 12.52
C GLY A 81 16.63 2.07 12.37
N ILE A 82 15.81 1.03 12.21
CA ILE A 82 16.26 -0.35 11.96
C ILE A 82 16.58 -0.55 10.46
N LEU A 83 15.81 0.12 9.60
CA LEU A 83 16.03 0.24 8.15
C LEU A 83 16.37 1.69 7.82
#